data_AF-A0A212PME0-F1
#
_entry.id   AF-A0A212PME0-F1
#
_cell.length_a   1.000
_cell.length_b   1.000
_cell.length_c   1.000
_cell.angle_alpha   90.00
_cell.angle_beta   90.00
_cell.angle_gamma   90.00
#
_symmetry.space_group_name_H-M   'P 1'
#
loop_
_entity.id
_entity.type
_entity.pdbx_description
1 polymer ?
#
loop_
_entity_poly.entity_id
_entity_poly.type
_entity_poly.pdbx_seq_one_letter_code
_entity_poly.pdbx_strand_id
1 'polypeptide(L)'
;MECRKCGTCCTAPDISALAKPLGVPCIHLTREGLCAIYDTRPAVCRGYSPDELCSLISAPTIEKRVELYLAVFGLGRESAESTESS
;
A
#
# COMPACT_ATOMS: atom_id res chain seq x y z
N MET A 1 -12.37 4.56 11.09
CA MET A 1 -12.85 3.38 10.32
C MET A 1 -12.24 2.13 10.95
N GLU A 2 -12.93 0.98 10.92
CA GLU A 2 -12.35 -0.30 11.32
C GLU A 2 -11.56 -0.96 10.16
N CYS A 3 -10.58 -1.81 10.48
CA CYS A 3 -9.80 -2.49 9.46
C CYS A 3 -10.68 -3.47 8.66
N ARG A 4 -10.84 -3.23 7.35
CA ARG A 4 -11.64 -4.07 6.45
C ARG A 4 -10.88 -5.23 5.81
N LYS A 5 -9.69 -5.57 6.33
CA LYS A 5 -8.78 -6.57 5.75
C LYS A 5 -8.46 -6.31 4.26
N CYS A 6 -8.44 -5.05 3.81
CA CYS A 6 -8.26 -4.66 2.41
C CYS A 6 -6.83 -4.83 1.86
N GLY A 7 -5.84 -5.02 2.75
CA GLY A 7 -4.44 -5.18 2.35
C GLY A 7 -3.68 -3.87 2.06
N THR A 8 -4.29 -2.69 2.17
CA THR A 8 -3.62 -1.39 1.91
C THR A 8 -2.31 -1.21 2.66
N CYS A 9 -2.30 -1.49 3.98
CA CYS A 9 -1.09 -1.46 4.80
C CYS A 9 0.00 -2.46 4.35
N CYS A 10 -0.40 -3.53 3.67
CA CYS A 10 0.50 -4.54 3.14
C CYS A 10 0.97 -4.25 1.71
N THR A 11 0.27 -3.41 0.95
CA THR A 11 0.53 -3.19 -0.48
C THR A 11 1.79 -2.39 -0.74
N ALA A 12 1.88 -1.15 -0.25
CA ALA A 12 2.92 -0.22 -0.69
C ALA A 12 3.55 0.70 0.38
N PRO A 13 3.02 0.91 1.60
CA PRO A 13 3.69 1.84 2.53
C PRO A 13 5.09 1.34 2.89
N ASP A 14 6.03 2.28 3.05
CA ASP A 14 7.31 2.00 3.69
C ASP A 14 7.07 1.64 5.16
N ILE A 15 7.61 0.50 5.57
CA ILE A 15 7.57 0.07 6.97
C ILE A 15 8.97 -0.39 7.34
N SER A 16 9.80 0.57 7.76
CA SER A 16 11.22 0.33 8.04
C SER A 16 11.45 -0.75 9.10
N ALA A 17 10.56 -0.87 10.10
CA ALA A 17 10.60 -1.93 11.12
C ALA A 17 10.41 -3.34 10.57
N LEU A 18 9.87 -3.48 9.35
CA LEU A 18 9.74 -4.75 8.63
C LEU A 18 10.69 -4.86 7.43
N ALA A 19 11.62 -3.91 7.29
CA ALA A 19 12.46 -3.76 6.09
C ALA A 19 11.64 -3.82 4.79
N LYS A 20 10.42 -3.26 4.81
CA LYS A 20 9.50 -3.24 3.68
C LYS A 20 9.64 -1.89 2.96
N PRO A 21 10.25 -1.84 1.77
CA PRO A 21 10.41 -0.60 1.03
C PRO A 21 9.06 -0.09 0.51
N LEU A 22 9.00 1.23 0.27
CA LEU A 22 7.91 1.86 -0.45
C LEU A 22 7.66 1.16 -1.80
N GLY A 23 6.39 0.95 -2.13
CA GLY A 23 5.96 0.36 -3.41
C GLY A 23 6.20 -1.14 -3.55
N VAL A 24 6.76 -1.80 -2.53
CA VAL A 24 6.98 -3.25 -2.53
C VAL A 24 5.88 -3.94 -1.70
N PRO A 25 5.15 -4.90 -2.29
CA PRO A 25 4.22 -5.75 -1.55
C PRO A 25 4.89 -6.45 -0.36
N CYS A 26 4.24 -6.41 0.80
CA CYS A 26 4.69 -7.11 1.99
C CYS A 26 4.78 -8.62 1.72
N ILE A 27 5.79 -9.29 2.27
CA ILE A 27 5.97 -10.75 2.18
C ILE A 27 4.76 -11.55 2.70
N HIS A 28 3.97 -10.97 3.62
CA HIS A 28 2.76 -11.60 4.16
C HIS A 28 1.51 -11.32 3.33
N LEU A 29 1.59 -10.56 2.25
CA LEU A 29 0.45 -10.29 1.37
C LEU A 29 0.22 -11.49 0.46
N THR A 30 -0.96 -12.09 0.58
CA THR A 30 -1.39 -13.20 -0.27
C THR A 30 -1.86 -12.69 -1.64
N ARG A 31 -1.99 -13.61 -2.60
CA ARG A 31 -2.53 -13.30 -3.94
C ARG A 31 -3.97 -12.79 -3.90
N GLU A 32 -4.73 -13.12 -2.85
CA GLU A 32 -6.09 -12.65 -2.62
C GLU A 32 -6.14 -11.22 -2.04
N GLY A 33 -4.98 -10.61 -1.78
CA GLY A 33 -4.89 -9.27 -1.20
C GLY A 33 -5.16 -9.24 0.31
N LEU A 34 -5.11 -10.40 0.97
CA LEU A 34 -5.24 -10.56 2.41
C LEU A 34 -3.88 -10.76 3.06
N CYS A 35 -3.74 -10.36 4.33
CA CYS A 35 -2.53 -10.60 5.09
C CYS A 35 -2.56 -11.99 5.72
N ALA A 36 -1.58 -12.83 5.40
CA ALA A 36 -1.49 -14.22 5.88
C ALA A 36 -1.32 -14.35 7.39
N ILE A 37 -0.79 -13.32 8.06
CA ILE A 37 -0.55 -13.31 9.52
C ILE A 37 -1.48 -12.33 10.25
N TYR A 38 -2.68 -12.07 9.72
CA TYR A 38 -3.57 -11.03 10.24
C TYR A 38 -3.76 -11.10 11.77
N ASP A 39 -4.03 -12.28 12.31
CA ASP A 39 -4.29 -12.50 13.73
C ASP A 39 -3.06 -12.36 14.61
N THR A 40 -1.86 -12.56 14.06
CA THR A 40 -0.55 -12.49 14.75
C THR A 40 0.28 -11.27 14.34
N ARG A 41 -0.35 -10.27 13.69
CA ARG A 41 0.32 -9.05 13.23
C ARG A 41 1.14 -8.38 14.33
N PRO A 42 2.39 -7.97 14.03
CA PRO A 42 3.24 -7.25 14.97
C PRO A 42 2.66 -5.86 15.27
N ALA A 43 3.15 -5.24 16.35
CA ALA A 43 2.67 -3.94 16.82
C ALA A 43 2.67 -2.86 15.73
N VAL A 44 3.72 -2.81 14.89
CA VAL A 44 3.80 -1.87 13.77
C VAL A 44 2.65 -2.00 12.76
N CYS A 45 2.19 -3.23 12.50
CA CYS A 45 1.04 -3.46 11.62
C CYS A 45 -0.29 -3.09 12.29
N ARG A 46 -0.40 -3.27 13.61
CA ARG A 46 -1.61 -2.91 14.38
C ARG A 46 -1.73 -1.42 14.64
N GLY A 47 -0.60 -0.70 14.64
CA GLY A 47 -0.57 0.76 14.73
C GLY A 47 -1.01 1.47 13.44
N TYR A 48 -1.21 0.74 12.34
CA TYR A 48 -1.74 1.33 11.11
C TYR A 48 -3.21 1.73 11.30
N SER A 49 -3.49 3.03 11.22
CA SER A 49 -4.84 3.58 11.32
C SER A 49 -5.59 3.46 9.98
N PRO A 50 -6.70 2.71 9.91
CA PRO A 50 -7.50 2.62 8.69
C PRO A 50 -8.19 3.95 8.37
N ASP A 51 -8.05 4.39 7.11
CA ASP A 51 -8.60 5.65 6.59
C ASP A 51 -9.18 5.47 5.17
N GLU A 52 -9.47 6.59 4.51
CA GLU A 52 -10.04 6.64 3.16
C GLU A 52 -9.17 5.94 2.10
N LEU A 53 -7.84 5.91 2.32
CA LEU A 53 -6.89 5.24 1.43
C LEU A 53 -7.25 3.76 1.24
N CYS A 54 -7.86 3.13 2.25
CA CYS A 54 -8.33 1.76 2.17
C CYS A 54 -9.35 1.52 1.04
N SER A 55 -10.12 2.53 0.66
CA SER A 55 -11.05 2.48 -0.49
C SER A 55 -10.38 2.97 -1.77
N LEU A 56 -9.64 4.08 -1.69
CA LEU A 56 -9.11 4.79 -2.87
C LEU A 56 -8.20 3.91 -3.73
N ILE A 57 -7.39 3.07 -3.10
CA ILE A 57 -6.44 2.21 -3.83
C ILE A 57 -7.00 0.82 -4.12
N SER A 58 -8.26 0.54 -3.80
CA SER A 58 -8.85 -0.78 -3.99
C SER A 58 -8.88 -1.14 -5.47
N ALA A 59 -8.24 -2.25 -5.83
CA ALA A 59 -8.09 -2.70 -7.20
C ALA A 59 -8.02 -4.24 -7.29
N PRO A 60 -8.31 -4.83 -8.46
CA PRO A 60 -8.33 -6.29 -8.64
C PRO A 60 -6.95 -6.93 -8.53
N THR A 61 -5.87 -6.21 -8.83
CA THR A 61 -4.50 -6.72 -8.78
C THR A 61 -3.65 -5.96 -7.76
N ILE A 62 -2.67 -6.62 -7.17
CA ILE A 62 -1.78 -6.00 -6.18
C ILE A 62 -0.95 -4.90 -6.82
N GLU A 63 -0.49 -5.13 -8.04
CA GLU A 63 0.28 -4.20 -8.84
C GLU A 63 -0.50 -2.90 -9.06
N LYS A 64 -1.80 -2.99 -9.36
CA LYS A 64 -2.65 -1.81 -9.52
C LYS A 64 -2.86 -1.07 -8.20
N ARG A 65 -2.97 -1.79 -7.08
CA ARG A 65 -3.06 -1.16 -5.75
C ARG A 65 -1.77 -0.39 -5.41
N VAL A 66 -0.60 -0.95 -5.76
CA VAL A 66 0.70 -0.27 -5.60
C VAL A 66 0.74 1.00 -6.44
N GLU A 67 0.36 0.92 -7.71
CA GLU A 67 0.32 2.07 -8.61
C GLU A 67 -0.60 3.17 -8.08
N LEU A 68 -1.82 2.82 -7.65
CA LEU A 68 -2.77 3.77 -7.08
C LEU A 68 -2.25 4.39 -5.77
N TYR A 69 -1.63 3.59 -4.90
CA TYR A 69 -1.00 4.11 -3.69
C TYR A 69 0.07 5.15 -4.02
N LEU A 70 1.00 4.82 -4.90
CA LEU A 70 2.06 5.72 -5.30
C LEU A 70 1.49 6.99 -5.96
N ALA A 71 0.47 6.87 -6.80
CA ALA A 71 -0.21 8.01 -7.42
C ALA A 71 -0.87 8.94 -6.39
N VAL A 72 -1.55 8.40 -5.36
CA VAL A 72 -2.18 9.20 -4.29
C VAL A 72 -1.15 10.07 -3.56
N PHE A 73 0.08 9.59 -3.39
CA PHE A 73 1.15 10.34 -2.73
C PHE A 73 2.07 11.10 -3.70
N GLY A 74 1.82 11.08 -5.01
CA GLY A 74 2.71 11.69 -6.00
C GLY A 74 4.09 11.04 -6.10
N LEU A 75 4.19 9.74 -5.80
CA LEU A 75 5.43 8.94 -5.74
C LEU A 75 5.53 7.90 -6.86
N GLY A 76 4.57 7.88 -7.79
CA GLY A 76 4.63 7.02 -8.98
C GLY A 76 5.76 7.48 -9.89
N ARG A 77 6.36 6.58 -10.67
CA ARG A 77 7.36 6.97 -11.69
C ARG A 77 6.73 8.05 -12.56
N GLU A 78 7.21 9.28 -12.43
CA GLU A 78 7.12 10.28 -13.47
C GLU A 78 7.62 9.61 -14.74
N SER A 79 6.70 9.26 -15.63
CA SER A 79 7.07 9.13 -17.03
C SER A 79 7.42 10.56 -17.43
N ALA A 80 8.71 10.80 -17.61
CA ALA A 80 9.32 11.99 -18.17
C ALA A 80 8.33 12.91 -18.91
N GLU A 81 7.87 13.97 -18.25
CA GLU A 81 7.22 15.10 -18.90
C GLU A 81 7.24 16.29 -17.93
N SER A 82 8.43 16.85 -17.73
CA SER A 82 8.54 18.29 -17.51
C SER A 82 8.72 18.93 -18.88
N THR A 83 7.68 18.93 -19.72
CA THR A 83 7.55 19.98 -20.73
C THR A 83 6.98 21.21 -20.04
N GLU A 84 7.89 22.13 -19.73
CA GLU A 84 7.77 23.57 -19.96
C GLU A 84 6.36 24.11 -20.25
N SER A 85 5.88 25.00 -19.38
CA SER A 85 4.90 26.06 -19.68
C SER A 85 5.03 27.09 -18.56
N SER A 86 5.89 28.09 -18.77
CA SER A 86 5.55 29.47 -19.18
C SER A 86 5.07 30.33 -18.02
#